data_AF-A0A7Y0LEL5-F1
#
_entry.id   AF-A0A7Y0LEL5-F1
#
_cell.length_a   1.000
_cell.length_b   1.000
_cell.length_c   1.000
_cell.angle_alpha   90.00
_cell.angle_beta   90.00
_cell.angle_gamma   90.00
#
_symmetry.space_group_name_H-M   'P 1'
#
loop_
_entity.id
_entity.type
_entity.pdbx_description
1 polymer ?
#
loop_
_entity_poly.entity_id
_entity_poly.type
_entity_poly.pdbx_seq_one_letter_code
_entity_poly.pdbx_strand_id
1 'polypeptide(L)'
;MSFIKKIFGSEPKQRAVTQVKDLQINDMISMSDSFGLPSLIRDQQFQVTAINCYEFEHKVQTEWVLSGQSDIELYLSLEVDDKTYLKFSLKIADNDVETLFDLEQFSTVFDEPGNAVLDRLDNSELTLDWSDISYQQQAYAQVGYFHRKDNRNSQLSAYEGKDSGEQFELYTLYNQDENKGIDIEVWQDGDTDVFLTLFRPVTDIVDMYPGS
;
A
#
# COMPACT_ATOMS: atom_id res chain seq x y z
N MET A 1 -60.42 4.39 -20.90
CA MET A 1 -59.08 4.11 -21.50
C MET A 1 -58.11 5.15 -20.98
N SER A 2 -56.87 4.73 -20.69
CA SER A 2 -55.74 5.57 -20.24
C SER A 2 -55.54 5.72 -18.73
N PHE A 3 -55.16 4.63 -18.07
CA PHE A 3 -54.32 4.66 -16.87
C PHE A 3 -53.35 3.47 -16.95
N ILE A 4 -52.11 3.67 -16.46
CA ILE A 4 -50.92 2.80 -16.53
C ILE A 4 -49.99 3.11 -17.72
N LYS A 5 -49.26 4.22 -17.61
CA LYS A 5 -47.96 4.47 -18.26
C LYS A 5 -46.97 4.92 -17.19
N LYS A 6 -46.12 3.99 -16.75
CA LYS A 6 -44.91 4.06 -15.90
C LYS A 6 -44.80 2.62 -15.35
N ILE A 7 -43.70 1.89 -15.41
CA ILE A 7 -42.36 2.20 -14.90
C ILE A 7 -41.39 1.29 -15.68
N PHE A 8 -40.57 1.84 -16.55
CA PHE A 8 -39.31 1.22 -17.00
C PHE A 8 -38.30 2.35 -17.10
N GLY A 9 -37.85 2.83 -15.94
CA GLY A 9 -36.57 3.50 -15.86
C GLY A 9 -35.53 2.41 -15.95
N SER A 10 -34.66 2.47 -16.96
CA SER A 10 -33.46 1.64 -17.00
C SER A 10 -32.74 1.77 -15.66
N GLU A 11 -32.51 0.66 -14.97
CA GLU A 11 -31.61 0.65 -13.82
C GLU A 11 -30.31 1.34 -14.24
N PRO A 12 -29.78 2.28 -13.44
CA PRO A 12 -28.51 2.90 -13.75
C PRO A 12 -27.49 1.77 -13.94
N LYS A 13 -26.77 1.77 -15.08
CA LYS A 13 -25.72 0.78 -15.32
C LYS A 13 -24.76 0.84 -14.14
N GLN A 14 -24.75 -0.22 -13.33
CA GLN A 14 -23.83 -0.34 -12.22
C GLN A 14 -22.40 -0.27 -12.78
N ARG A 15 -21.56 0.57 -12.18
CA ARG A 15 -20.16 0.73 -12.61
C ARG A 15 -19.48 -0.64 -12.56
N ALA A 16 -18.87 -1.07 -13.66
CA ALA A 16 -18.03 -2.26 -13.65
C ALA A 16 -16.62 -1.86 -13.19
N VAL A 17 -16.09 -2.54 -12.17
CA VAL A 17 -14.70 -2.38 -11.72
C VAL A 17 -13.94 -3.60 -12.22
N THR A 18 -12.94 -3.38 -13.07
CA THR A 18 -12.18 -4.48 -13.69
C THR A 18 -10.67 -4.35 -13.53
N GLN A 19 -10.19 -3.18 -13.09
CA GLN A 19 -8.78 -2.91 -12.87
C GLN A 19 -8.62 -2.24 -11.50
N VAL A 20 -7.54 -2.58 -10.79
CA VAL A 20 -7.22 -2.02 -9.46
C VAL A 20 -7.17 -0.49 -9.50
N LYS A 21 -6.58 0.08 -10.56
CA LYS A 21 -6.47 1.53 -10.73
C LYS A 21 -7.82 2.26 -10.83
N ASP A 22 -8.92 1.54 -11.07
CA ASP A 22 -10.27 2.10 -11.20
C ASP A 22 -11.06 2.00 -9.88
N LEU A 23 -10.47 1.41 -8.83
CA LEU A 23 -11.07 1.31 -7.51
C LEU A 23 -11.38 2.70 -6.94
N GLN A 24 -12.56 2.81 -6.37
CA GLN A 24 -13.07 3.97 -5.64
C GLN A 24 -13.35 3.56 -4.20
N ILE A 25 -13.50 4.57 -3.33
CA ILE A 25 -13.96 4.35 -1.95
C ILE A 25 -15.28 3.55 -1.97
N ASN A 26 -15.39 2.61 -1.04
CA ASN A 26 -16.44 1.60 -0.88
C ASN A 26 -16.36 0.40 -1.84
N ASP A 27 -15.50 0.41 -2.86
CA ASP A 27 -15.30 -0.79 -3.70
C ASP A 27 -14.70 -1.92 -2.88
N MET A 28 -14.99 -3.14 -3.31
CA MET A 28 -14.44 -4.33 -2.68
C MET A 28 -13.55 -5.11 -3.65
N ILE A 29 -12.49 -5.69 -3.12
CA ILE A 29 -11.64 -6.67 -3.81
C ILE A 29 -11.73 -8.01 -3.09
N SER A 30 -11.72 -9.10 -3.85
CA SER A 30 -11.62 -10.46 -3.32
C SER A 30 -10.27 -11.06 -3.69
N MET A 31 -9.56 -11.56 -2.69
CA MET A 31 -8.26 -12.19 -2.86
C MET A 31 -8.40 -13.68 -3.15
N SER A 32 -7.43 -14.24 -3.87
CA SER A 32 -7.34 -15.68 -4.12
C SER A 32 -7.02 -16.47 -2.83
N ASP A 33 -7.28 -17.77 -2.86
CA ASP A 33 -6.90 -18.74 -1.84
C ASP A 33 -5.45 -19.25 -1.99
N SER A 34 -4.64 -18.57 -2.81
CA SER A 34 -3.28 -18.97 -3.15
C SER A 34 -2.40 -19.17 -1.92
N PHE A 35 -1.71 -20.32 -1.86
CA PHE A 35 -0.76 -20.64 -0.79
C PHE A 35 0.43 -19.67 -0.72
N GLY A 36 0.67 -18.88 -1.77
CA GLY A 36 1.70 -17.84 -1.78
C GLY A 36 1.28 -16.54 -1.10
N LEU A 37 0.01 -16.37 -0.73
CA LEU A 37 -0.47 -15.20 0.00
C LEU A 37 -0.37 -15.41 1.52
N PRO A 38 0.00 -14.38 2.30
CA PRO A 38 -0.09 -14.39 3.75
C PRO A 38 -1.49 -14.71 4.24
N SER A 39 -1.57 -15.27 5.44
CA SER A 39 -2.84 -15.53 6.12
C SER A 39 -3.76 -14.31 6.20
N LEU A 40 -3.20 -13.11 6.41
CA LEU A 40 -3.95 -11.85 6.48
C LEU A 40 -4.63 -11.46 5.15
N ILE A 41 -4.15 -11.95 4.01
CA ILE A 41 -4.65 -11.59 2.67
C ILE A 41 -5.42 -12.75 2.02
N ARG A 42 -4.97 -13.98 2.25
CA ARG A 42 -5.48 -15.18 1.58
C ARG A 42 -6.97 -15.39 1.87
N ASP A 43 -7.74 -15.60 0.79
CA ASP A 43 -9.18 -15.86 0.87
C ASP A 43 -9.95 -14.76 1.65
N GLN A 44 -9.41 -13.54 1.65
CA GLN A 44 -10.04 -12.39 2.29
C GLN A 44 -10.70 -11.46 1.27
N GLN A 45 -11.65 -10.67 1.77
CA GLN A 45 -12.24 -9.56 1.05
C GLN A 45 -11.92 -8.26 1.78
N PHE A 46 -11.61 -7.23 1.00
CA PHE A 46 -11.30 -5.92 1.53
C PHE A 46 -12.18 -4.87 0.87
N GLN A 47 -12.65 -3.91 1.68
CA GLN A 47 -13.26 -2.68 1.21
C GLN A 47 -12.22 -1.56 1.15
N VAL A 48 -12.25 -0.77 0.09
CA VAL A 48 -11.47 0.47 -0.02
C VAL A 48 -12.10 1.53 0.88
N THR A 49 -11.38 1.95 1.91
CA THR A 49 -11.87 2.95 2.88
C THR A 49 -11.35 4.36 2.59
N ALA A 50 -10.15 4.45 2.02
CA ALA A 50 -9.54 5.71 1.60
C ALA A 50 -8.66 5.51 0.36
N ILE A 51 -8.39 6.62 -0.33
CA ILE A 51 -7.47 6.68 -1.45
C ILE A 51 -6.53 7.85 -1.20
N ASN A 52 -5.25 7.54 -1.10
CA ASN A 52 -4.18 8.48 -0.84
C ASN A 52 -3.26 8.56 -2.05
N CYS A 53 -2.33 9.50 -2.00
CA CYS A 53 -1.41 9.76 -3.08
C CYS A 53 -0.03 10.14 -2.54
N TYR A 54 0.98 9.41 -2.97
CA TYR A 54 2.39 9.75 -2.78
C TYR A 54 2.90 10.50 -4.02
N GLU A 55 3.52 11.65 -3.80
CA GLU A 55 4.13 12.48 -4.82
C GLU A 55 5.65 12.49 -4.62
N PHE A 56 6.38 11.98 -5.60
CA PHE A 56 7.83 12.06 -5.71
C PHE A 56 8.20 12.96 -6.89
N GLU A 57 9.47 13.33 -7.01
CA GLU A 57 9.95 14.27 -8.04
C GLU A 57 9.49 13.93 -9.47
N HIS A 58 9.40 12.65 -9.80
CA HIS A 58 9.04 12.17 -11.16
C HIS A 58 7.94 11.12 -11.19
N LYS A 59 7.32 10.78 -10.05
CA LYS A 59 6.31 9.71 -9.95
C LYS A 59 5.21 10.15 -8.99
N VAL A 60 3.96 9.89 -9.40
CA VAL A 60 2.81 9.98 -8.52
C VAL A 60 2.25 8.57 -8.35
N GLN A 61 2.15 8.12 -7.12
CA GLN A 61 1.69 6.78 -6.77
C GLN A 61 0.39 6.85 -5.98
N THR A 62 -0.63 6.16 -6.47
CA THR A 62 -1.89 6.01 -5.73
C THR A 62 -1.78 4.86 -4.74
N GLU A 63 -2.34 5.10 -3.56
CA GLU A 63 -2.53 4.09 -2.52
C GLU A 63 -4.02 3.93 -2.22
N TRP A 64 -4.46 2.69 -2.07
CA TRP A 64 -5.79 2.34 -1.58
C TRP A 64 -5.65 1.76 -0.18
N VAL A 65 -6.32 2.37 0.80
CA VAL A 65 -6.43 1.81 2.15
C VAL A 65 -7.51 0.73 2.14
N LEU A 66 -7.15 -0.46 2.60
CA LEU A 66 -7.96 -1.67 2.55
C LEU A 66 -8.33 -2.08 3.98
N SER A 67 -9.63 -2.21 4.23
CA SER A 67 -10.18 -2.70 5.50
C SER A 67 -10.92 -4.01 5.27
N GLY A 68 -10.60 -5.03 6.08
CA GLY A 68 -11.15 -6.37 5.98
C GLY A 68 -11.91 -6.78 7.23
N GLN A 69 -11.90 -8.08 7.55
CA GLN A 69 -12.50 -8.61 8.78
C GLN A 69 -11.62 -8.38 10.02
N SER A 70 -10.31 -8.26 9.82
CA SER A 70 -9.36 -7.89 10.88
C SER A 70 -9.39 -6.39 11.13
N ASP A 71 -9.03 -5.98 12.36
CA ASP A 71 -8.80 -4.57 12.71
C ASP A 71 -7.49 -4.00 12.14
N ILE A 72 -6.78 -4.78 11.31
CA ILE A 72 -5.54 -4.38 10.63
C ILE A 72 -5.89 -3.82 9.26
N GLU A 73 -5.46 -2.59 8.99
CA GLU A 73 -5.51 -1.99 7.66
C GLU A 73 -4.32 -2.46 6.82
N LEU A 74 -4.57 -2.65 5.53
CA LEU A 74 -3.54 -2.88 4.53
C LEU A 74 -3.52 -1.73 3.54
N TYR A 75 -2.35 -1.43 3.00
CA TYR A 75 -2.18 -0.38 2.01
C TYR A 75 -1.80 -1.03 0.68
N LEU A 76 -2.56 -0.76 -0.36
CA LEU A 76 -2.31 -1.30 -1.70
C LEU A 76 -1.83 -0.19 -2.61
N SER A 77 -0.75 -0.42 -3.33
CA SER A 77 -0.32 0.40 -4.47
C SER A 77 0.00 -0.48 -5.67
N LEU A 78 0.20 0.14 -6.83
CA LEU A 78 0.60 -0.55 -8.05
C LEU A 78 2.05 -0.20 -8.38
N GLU A 79 2.91 -1.20 -8.45
CA GLU A 79 4.25 -1.05 -9.00
C GLU A 79 4.21 -1.35 -10.49
N VAL A 80 4.59 -0.37 -11.31
CA VAL A 80 4.48 -0.45 -12.78
C VAL A 80 5.86 -0.26 -13.37
N ASP A 81 6.43 -1.36 -13.83
CA ASP A 81 7.64 -1.39 -14.65
C ASP A 81 7.34 -2.15 -15.95
N ASP A 82 8.03 -3.25 -16.26
CA ASP A 82 7.71 -4.13 -17.39
C ASP A 82 6.35 -4.83 -17.24
N LYS A 83 5.96 -5.09 -16.00
CA LYS A 83 4.67 -5.68 -15.61
C LYS A 83 4.11 -4.88 -14.43
N THR A 84 2.79 -4.94 -14.28
CA THR A 84 2.13 -4.39 -13.11
C THR A 84 2.06 -5.42 -12.00
N TYR A 85 2.54 -5.05 -10.83
CA TYR A 85 2.44 -5.81 -9.59
C TYR A 85 1.61 -5.06 -8.56
N LEU A 86 0.91 -5.81 -7.71
CA LEU A 86 0.32 -5.33 -6.48
C LEU A 86 1.44 -5.20 -5.45
N LYS A 87 1.57 -4.03 -4.84
CA LYS A 87 2.42 -3.83 -3.66
C LYS A 87 1.49 -3.67 -2.46
N PHE A 88 1.42 -4.70 -1.62
CA PHE A 88 0.73 -4.62 -0.33
C PHE A 88 1.72 -4.16 0.73
N SER A 89 1.34 -3.21 1.55
CA SER A 89 2.13 -2.72 2.68
C SER A 89 1.35 -2.94 3.97
N LEU A 90 2.03 -3.43 4.99
CA LEU A 90 1.53 -3.66 6.34
C LEU A 90 2.35 -2.80 7.30
N LYS A 91 1.71 -1.83 7.94
CA LYS A 91 2.33 -1.03 8.99
C LYS A 91 2.57 -1.90 10.22
N ILE A 92 3.77 -1.84 10.79
CA ILE A 92 4.13 -2.56 12.00
C ILE A 92 4.43 -1.59 13.14
N ALA A 93 4.18 -2.01 14.38
CA ALA A 93 4.45 -1.18 15.56
C ALA A 93 5.92 -1.28 15.98
N ASP A 94 6.39 -0.31 16.77
CA ASP A 94 7.77 -0.28 17.28
C ASP A 94 8.19 -1.61 17.93
N ASN A 95 7.32 -2.20 18.75
CA ASN A 95 7.58 -3.50 19.39
C ASN A 95 7.78 -4.64 18.36
N ASP A 96 7.08 -4.60 17.22
CA ASP A 96 7.29 -5.56 16.14
C ASP A 96 8.62 -5.31 15.43
N VAL A 97 9.00 -4.03 15.23
CA VAL A 97 10.32 -3.66 14.69
C VAL A 97 11.46 -4.16 15.59
N GLU A 98 11.35 -3.92 16.91
CA GLU A 98 12.30 -4.39 17.93
C GLU A 98 12.40 -5.91 18.01
N THR A 99 11.32 -6.62 17.70
CA THR A 99 11.31 -8.08 17.61
C THR A 99 11.95 -8.56 16.31
N LEU A 100 11.68 -7.83 15.21
CA LEU A 100 12.07 -8.23 13.87
C LEU A 100 13.54 -7.97 13.56
N PHE A 101 14.12 -6.88 14.08
CA PHE A 101 15.48 -6.42 13.76
C PHE A 101 16.28 -6.02 14.99
N ASP A 102 17.60 -6.11 14.87
CA ASP A 102 18.51 -5.47 15.82
C ASP A 102 18.44 -3.95 15.63
N LEU A 103 18.21 -3.18 16.71
CA LEU A 103 18.04 -1.73 16.62
C LEU A 103 19.33 -0.98 16.25
N GLU A 104 20.50 -1.51 16.61
CA GLU A 104 21.77 -0.91 16.17
C GLU A 104 21.91 -1.08 14.66
N GLN A 105 21.63 -2.28 14.14
CA GLN A 105 21.58 -2.55 12.70
C GLN A 105 20.50 -1.70 11.99
N PHE A 106 19.30 -1.61 12.55
CA PHE A 106 18.19 -0.82 12.00
C PHE A 106 18.56 0.65 11.85
N SER A 107 19.25 1.22 12.84
CA SER A 107 19.68 2.62 12.79
C SER A 107 20.59 2.94 11.60
N THR A 108 21.31 1.95 11.06
CA THR A 108 22.21 2.14 9.91
C THR A 108 21.47 2.47 8.61
N VAL A 109 20.15 2.23 8.53
CA VAL A 109 19.32 2.61 7.37
C VAL A 109 19.39 4.11 7.08
N PHE A 110 19.57 4.91 8.14
CA PHE A 110 19.62 6.37 8.07
C PHE A 110 21.04 6.90 7.80
N ASP A 111 22.05 6.04 7.78
CA ASP A 111 23.44 6.43 7.55
C ASP A 111 23.75 6.55 6.05
N GLU A 112 24.45 7.64 5.67
CA GLU A 112 25.02 7.76 4.33
C GLU A 112 26.10 6.67 4.10
N PRO A 113 26.17 6.05 2.91
CA PRO A 113 25.49 6.43 1.67
C PRO A 113 24.21 5.61 1.37
N GLY A 114 23.58 4.99 2.36
CA GLY A 114 22.39 4.16 2.16
C GLY A 114 22.67 2.74 1.66
N ASN A 115 23.56 2.02 2.35
CA ASN A 115 23.92 0.63 2.04
C ASN A 115 23.58 -0.33 3.19
N ALA A 116 22.57 0.00 4.00
CA ALA A 116 22.21 -0.82 5.14
C ALA A 116 21.78 -2.23 4.70
N VAL A 117 22.11 -3.20 5.53
CA VAL A 117 21.60 -4.56 5.44
C VAL A 117 20.95 -4.88 6.77
N LEU A 118 19.68 -5.29 6.73
CA LEU A 118 18.92 -5.71 7.90
C LEU A 118 18.71 -7.21 7.85
N ASP A 119 19.14 -7.89 8.89
CA ASP A 119 18.90 -9.32 9.05
C ASP A 119 17.80 -9.53 10.07
N ARG A 120 16.85 -10.39 9.74
CA ARG A 120 15.74 -10.70 10.63
C ARG A 120 16.23 -11.50 11.83
N LEU A 121 15.90 -11.03 13.03
CA LEU A 121 16.14 -11.75 14.28
C LEU A 121 15.06 -12.77 14.57
N ASP A 122 13.81 -12.34 14.69
CA ASP A 122 12.65 -13.19 14.97
C ASP A 122 11.38 -12.65 14.30
N ASN A 123 10.24 -13.32 14.46
CA ASN A 123 8.95 -12.82 14.02
C ASN A 123 7.95 -12.78 15.16
N SER A 124 7.11 -11.75 15.14
CA SER A 124 5.81 -11.79 15.78
C SER A 124 4.80 -12.59 14.92
N GLU A 125 3.63 -12.89 15.48
CA GLU A 125 2.54 -13.52 14.73
C GLU A 125 2.12 -12.70 13.50
N LEU A 126 2.24 -11.38 13.58
CA LEU A 126 1.88 -10.45 12.51
C LEU A 126 2.92 -10.46 11.36
N THR A 127 4.20 -10.54 11.70
CA THR A 127 5.31 -10.35 10.75
C THR A 127 5.77 -11.64 10.05
N LEU A 128 5.41 -12.81 10.58
CA LEU A 128 5.87 -14.12 10.13
C LEU A 128 5.71 -14.37 8.62
N ASP A 129 4.54 -14.07 8.06
CA ASP A 129 4.26 -14.28 6.63
C ASP A 129 4.76 -13.12 5.75
N TRP A 130 5.09 -11.98 6.36
CA TRP A 130 5.40 -10.71 5.70
C TRP A 130 6.90 -10.42 5.60
N SER A 131 7.72 -11.03 6.48
CA SER A 131 9.16 -10.81 6.52
C SER A 131 9.98 -11.85 5.74
N ASP A 132 11.24 -11.56 5.49
CA ASP A 132 12.27 -12.47 4.97
C ASP A 132 13.53 -12.42 5.85
N ILE A 133 14.53 -13.24 5.54
CA ILE A 133 15.74 -13.43 6.33
C ILE A 133 16.65 -12.19 6.29
N SER A 134 16.74 -11.50 5.16
CA SER A 134 17.65 -10.38 4.98
C SER A 134 17.13 -9.39 3.94
N TYR A 135 17.41 -8.11 4.16
CA TYR A 135 17.00 -7.00 3.32
C TYR A 135 18.17 -6.07 3.07
N GLN A 136 18.34 -5.65 1.81
CA GLN A 136 19.36 -4.69 1.41
C GLN A 136 18.71 -3.38 0.97
N GLN A 137 19.24 -2.27 1.46
CA GLN A 137 18.79 -0.93 1.09
C GLN A 137 18.99 -0.63 -0.39
N GLN A 138 17.94 -0.07 -1.00
CA GLN A 138 17.88 0.32 -2.41
C GLN A 138 17.56 1.80 -2.58
N ALA A 139 16.79 2.39 -1.66
CA ALA A 139 16.50 3.82 -1.65
C ALA A 139 16.92 4.44 -0.32
N TYR A 140 17.56 5.60 -0.40
CA TYR A 140 18.03 6.38 0.74
C TYR A 140 17.45 7.79 0.67
N ALA A 141 16.77 8.20 1.74
CA ALA A 141 16.24 9.55 1.93
C ALA A 141 15.51 10.11 0.68
N GLN A 142 14.68 9.29 0.03
CA GLN A 142 13.92 9.75 -1.12
C GLN A 142 12.81 10.69 -0.65
N VAL A 143 12.94 11.97 -0.95
CA VAL A 143 11.95 12.98 -0.55
C VAL A 143 10.65 12.82 -1.33
N GLY A 144 9.53 12.83 -0.61
CA GLY A 144 8.19 12.82 -1.18
C GLY A 144 7.19 13.64 -0.37
N TYR A 145 5.98 13.74 -0.91
CA TYR A 145 4.83 14.37 -0.27
C TYR A 145 3.64 13.41 -0.25
N PHE A 146 3.06 13.21 0.93
CA PHE A 146 1.87 12.38 1.12
C PHE A 146 0.61 13.24 1.12
N HIS A 147 -0.40 12.80 0.37
CA HIS A 147 -1.69 13.48 0.25
C HIS A 147 -2.82 12.53 0.66
N ARG A 148 -3.56 12.89 1.71
CA ARG A 148 -4.78 12.18 2.16
C ARG A 148 -5.99 12.50 1.27
N LYS A 149 -5.83 12.36 -0.05
CA LYS A 149 -6.86 12.62 -1.07
C LYS A 149 -6.56 11.88 -2.38
N ASP A 150 -7.62 11.56 -3.11
CA ASP A 150 -7.52 10.98 -4.45
C ASP A 150 -7.12 12.03 -5.48
N ASN A 151 -5.84 12.01 -5.87
CA ASN A 151 -5.26 12.94 -6.82
C ASN A 151 -5.11 12.39 -8.25
N ARG A 152 -5.68 11.22 -8.56
CA ARG A 152 -5.57 10.61 -9.91
C ARG A 152 -6.10 11.50 -11.03
N ASN A 153 -7.10 12.34 -10.73
CA ASN A 153 -7.74 13.25 -11.70
C ASN A 153 -7.51 14.73 -11.40
N SER A 154 -6.66 15.06 -10.42
CA SER A 154 -6.47 16.41 -9.90
C SER A 154 -5.01 16.81 -10.02
N GLN A 155 -4.74 18.01 -10.54
CA GLN A 155 -3.38 18.53 -10.57
C GLN A 155 -2.91 18.82 -9.15
N LEU A 156 -1.76 18.25 -8.78
CA LEU A 156 -1.11 18.52 -7.50
C LEU A 156 -0.68 20.01 -7.45
N SER A 157 -0.77 20.62 -6.27
CA SER A 157 -0.47 22.04 -6.10
C SER A 157 1.03 22.27 -6.30
N ALA A 158 1.42 23.13 -7.23
CA ALA A 158 2.81 23.54 -7.43
C ALA A 158 3.30 24.54 -6.35
N TYR A 159 2.46 24.89 -5.38
CA TYR A 159 2.75 25.91 -4.37
C TYR A 159 2.60 25.33 -2.96
N GLU A 160 3.54 25.69 -2.07
CA GLU A 160 3.48 25.43 -0.63
C GLU A 160 2.19 26.01 -0.03
N GLY A 161 1.46 25.22 0.76
CA GLY A 161 0.21 25.66 1.37
C GLY A 161 -0.68 24.52 1.86
N LYS A 162 -1.97 24.80 2.06
CA LYS A 162 -2.96 23.85 2.64
C LYS A 162 -3.15 22.55 1.84
N ASP A 163 -2.60 22.48 0.63
CA ASP A 163 -2.76 21.38 -0.33
C ASP A 163 -1.44 20.79 -0.83
N SER A 164 -0.29 21.14 -0.22
CA SER A 164 1.04 20.72 -0.68
C SER A 164 1.48 19.33 -0.20
N GLY A 165 0.62 18.61 0.53
CA GLY A 165 0.95 17.31 1.10
C GLY A 165 1.89 17.41 2.31
N GLU A 166 1.98 16.32 3.07
CA GLU A 166 2.92 16.16 4.18
C GLU A 166 4.24 15.62 3.63
N GLN A 167 5.31 16.39 3.79
CA GLN A 167 6.63 15.95 3.34
C GLN A 167 7.14 14.81 4.23
N PHE A 168 7.83 13.86 3.62
CA PHE A 168 8.50 12.77 4.30
C PHE A 168 9.75 12.34 3.52
N GLU A 169 10.61 11.55 4.16
CA GLU A 169 11.72 10.85 3.54
C GLU A 169 11.43 9.35 3.52
N LEU A 170 11.56 8.73 2.35
CA LEU A 170 11.38 7.29 2.16
C LEU A 170 12.74 6.59 2.13
N TYR A 171 12.85 5.54 2.91
CA TYR A 171 13.94 4.56 2.84
C TYR A 171 13.34 3.21 2.48
N THR A 172 13.92 2.53 1.49
CA THR A 172 13.39 1.26 1.00
C THR A 172 14.48 0.21 0.97
N LEU A 173 14.16 -0.97 1.49
CA LEU A 173 14.99 -2.15 1.46
C LEU A 173 14.22 -3.32 0.82
N TYR A 174 14.91 -4.16 0.05
CA TYR A 174 14.32 -5.36 -0.55
C TYR A 174 15.08 -6.61 -0.17
N ASN A 175 14.37 -7.73 -0.11
CA ASN A 175 15.01 -9.03 -0.04
C ASN A 175 15.67 -9.38 -1.40
N GLN A 176 16.44 -10.47 -1.41
CA GLN A 176 17.19 -10.89 -2.61
C GLN A 176 16.29 -11.12 -3.84
N ASP A 177 15.06 -11.60 -3.64
CA ASP A 177 14.12 -11.91 -4.71
C ASP A 177 13.24 -10.71 -5.13
N GLU A 178 13.41 -9.56 -4.47
CA GLU A 178 12.60 -8.34 -4.64
C GLU A 178 11.08 -8.57 -4.57
N ASN A 179 10.66 -9.62 -3.86
CA ASN A 179 9.25 -9.97 -3.66
C ASN A 179 8.73 -9.55 -2.27
N LYS A 180 9.65 -9.15 -1.38
CA LYS A 180 9.37 -8.57 -0.07
C LYS A 180 10.24 -7.34 0.15
N GLY A 181 9.73 -6.38 0.89
CA GLY A 181 10.50 -5.18 1.23
C GLY A 181 10.17 -4.60 2.59
N ILE A 182 10.94 -3.59 2.95
CA ILE A 182 10.72 -2.73 4.10
C ILE A 182 10.69 -1.31 3.55
N ASP A 183 9.59 -0.60 3.79
CA ASP A 183 9.53 0.84 3.58
C ASP A 183 9.54 1.53 4.94
N ILE A 184 10.36 2.56 5.07
CA ILE A 184 10.47 3.38 6.28
C ILE A 184 10.21 4.82 5.86
N GLU A 185 9.19 5.43 6.45
CA GLU A 185 8.78 6.80 6.20
C GLU A 185 9.15 7.64 7.42
N VAL A 186 10.02 8.63 7.22
CA VAL A 186 10.39 9.61 8.25
C VAL A 186 9.68 10.92 7.98
N TRP A 187 8.80 11.32 8.89
CA TRP A 187 7.96 12.50 8.78
C TRP A 187 8.66 13.76 9.31
N GLN A 188 8.16 14.94 8.93
CA GLN A 188 8.76 16.23 9.33
C GLN A 188 8.80 16.49 10.84
N ASP A 189 7.90 15.87 11.60
CA ASP A 189 7.88 15.94 13.07
C ASP A 189 8.86 14.96 13.73
N GLY A 190 9.51 14.10 12.95
CA GLY A 190 10.43 13.07 13.40
C GLY A 190 9.78 11.72 13.68
N ASP A 191 8.45 11.60 13.50
CA ASP A 191 7.79 10.30 13.60
C ASP A 191 8.28 9.38 12.47
N THR A 192 8.39 8.10 12.77
CA THR A 192 8.88 7.09 11.83
C THR A 192 7.86 5.98 11.70
N ASP A 193 7.39 5.74 10.49
CA ASP A 193 6.50 4.63 10.17
C ASP A 193 7.26 3.54 9.43
N VAL A 194 7.07 2.29 9.84
CA VAL A 194 7.72 1.12 9.24
C VAL A 194 6.68 0.19 8.65
N PHE A 195 6.90 -0.21 7.40
CA PHE A 195 6.01 -1.09 6.66
C PHE A 195 6.75 -2.31 6.13
N LEU A 196 6.14 -3.48 6.29
CA LEU A 196 6.52 -4.67 5.54
C LEU A 196 5.74 -4.71 4.23
N THR A 197 6.42 -4.96 3.12
CA THR A 197 5.81 -4.93 1.80
C THR A 197 5.92 -6.25 1.07
N LEU A 198 4.90 -6.56 0.26
CA LEU A 198 4.81 -7.77 -0.56
C LEU A 198 4.45 -7.42 -2.00
N PHE A 199 5.19 -7.98 -2.95
CA PHE A 199 4.93 -7.83 -4.37
C PHE A 199 4.23 -9.06 -4.93
N ARG A 200 3.00 -8.88 -5.43
CA ARG A 200 2.12 -9.96 -5.88
C ARG A 200 1.59 -9.69 -7.29
N PRO A 201 1.34 -10.73 -8.11
CA PRO A 201 0.73 -10.53 -9.41
C PRO A 201 -0.71 -10.00 -9.25
N VAL A 202 -1.15 -9.15 -10.19
CA VAL A 202 -2.53 -8.61 -10.19
C VAL A 202 -3.61 -9.69 -10.24
N THR A 203 -3.27 -10.91 -10.70
CA THR A 203 -4.16 -12.08 -10.72
C THR A 203 -4.50 -12.63 -9.35
N ASP A 204 -3.80 -12.22 -8.29
CA ASP A 204 -4.13 -12.60 -6.92
C ASP A 204 -5.42 -11.92 -6.43
N ILE A 205 -5.87 -10.85 -7.09
CA ILE A 205 -7.23 -10.32 -6.96
C ILE A 205 -8.12 -11.04 -7.98
N VAL A 206 -9.05 -11.86 -7.49
CA VAL A 206 -9.89 -12.71 -8.33
C VAL A 206 -11.18 -12.02 -8.78
N ASP A 207 -11.71 -11.12 -7.97
CA ASP A 207 -12.92 -10.35 -8.26
C ASP A 207 -12.82 -8.93 -7.69
N MET A 208 -13.54 -8.01 -8.32
CA MET A 208 -13.73 -6.64 -7.86
C MET A 208 -15.21 -6.27 -7.95
N TYR A 209 -15.73 -5.64 -6.90
CA TYR A 209 -17.14 -5.28 -6.79
C TYR A 209 -17.28 -3.77 -6.58
N PRO A 210 -18.15 -3.10 -7.35
CA PRO A 210 -18.46 -1.70 -7.12
C PRO A 210 -19.16 -1.52 -5.78
N GLY A 211 -18.66 -0.58 -4.98
CA GLY A 211 -19.31 -0.07 -3.79
C GLY A 211 -20.63 0.62 -4.14
N SER A 212 -21.56 0.61 -3.17
CA SER A 212 -22.84 1.33 -3.25
C SER A 212 -22.71 2.80 -2.87
#